data_AF-A0A5K1GIT6-F1
#
_entry.id   AF-A0A5K1GIT6-F1
#
_cell.length_a   1.000
_cell.length_b   1.000
_cell.length_c   1.000
_cell.angle_alpha   90.00
_cell.angle_beta   90.00
_cell.angle_gamma   90.00
#
_symmetry.space_group_name_H-M   'P 1'
#
loop_
_entity.id
_entity.type
_entity.pdbx_description
1 polymer ?
#
loop_
_entity_poly.entity_id
_entity_poly.type
_entity_poly.pdbx_seq_one_letter_code
_entity_poly.pdbx_strand_id
1 'polypeptide(L)' 'IIKSIAPSIYGHEDIKTAIALAMFGGQEKNVKGNHRLRGDINVLLLGDPGTAKSQFL' A
#
# COMPACT_ATOMS: atom_id res chain seq x y z
N ILE A 1 6.33 -12.69 -0.95
CA ILE A 1 5.31 -11.62 -1.14
C ILE A 1 5.98 -10.24 -1.26
N ILE A 2 6.67 -9.72 -0.24
CA ILE A 2 7.28 -8.38 -0.32
C ILE A 2 8.35 -8.28 -1.43
N LYS A 3 9.26 -9.26 -1.52
CA LYS A 3 10.29 -9.31 -2.58
C LYS A 3 9.74 -9.52 -4.00
N SER A 4 8.48 -9.97 -4.12
CA SER A 4 7.79 -10.15 -5.42
C SER A 4 7.02 -8.90 -5.84
N ILE A 5 6.83 -7.90 -4.98
CA ILE A 5 6.24 -6.61 -5.35
C ILE A 5 7.34 -5.67 -5.85
N ALA A 6 7.14 -5.12 -7.05
CA ALA A 6 8.11 -4.28 -7.77
C ALA A 6 9.55 -4.88 -7.77
N PRO A 7 9.76 -6.05 -8.40
CA PRO A 7 11.04 -6.75 -8.36
C PRO A 7 12.17 -6.00 -9.08
N SER A 8 11.84 -5.06 -9.97
CA SER A 8 12.80 -4.20 -10.68
C SER A 8 13.45 -3.13 -9.79
N ILE A 9 12.90 -2.87 -8.61
CA ILE A 9 13.39 -1.83 -7.70
C ILE A 9 14.09 -2.49 -6.53
N TYR A 10 15.37 -2.17 -6.34
CA TYR A 10 16.16 -2.69 -5.23
C TYR A 10 15.86 -1.92 -3.93
N GLY A 11 15.71 -2.64 -2.82
CA GLY A 11 15.44 -2.05 -1.51
C GLY A 11 13.99 -1.59 -1.31
N HIS A 12 13.82 -0.56 -0.47
CA HIS A 12 12.53 0.06 -0.13
C HIS A 12 11.49 -0.95 0.41
N GLU A 13 11.93 -1.82 1.33
CA GLU A 13 11.09 -2.88 1.89
C GLU A 13 9.82 -2.34 2.58
N ASP A 14 9.90 -1.16 3.21
CA ASP A 14 8.75 -0.50 3.84
C ASP A 14 7.70 -0.07 2.82
N ILE A 15 8.12 0.50 1.68
CA ILE A 15 7.23 0.92 0.60
C ILE A 15 6.57 -0.31 -0.03
N LYS A 16 7.35 -1.37 -0.29
CA LYS A 16 6.82 -2.63 -0.84
C LYS A 16 5.83 -3.30 0.11
N THR A 17 6.07 -3.21 1.41
CA THR A 17 5.15 -3.72 2.43
C THR A 17 3.88 -2.89 2.50
N ALA A 18 3.98 -1.56 2.46
CA ALA A 18 2.82 -0.67 2.42
C ALA A 18 1.94 -0.91 1.19
N ILE A 19 2.54 -1.09 0.01
CA ILE A 19 1.83 -1.45 -1.23
C ILE A 19 1.18 -2.83 -1.10
N ALA A 20 1.90 -3.83 -0.55
CA ALA A 20 1.32 -5.15 -0.30
C ALA A 20 0.05 -5.04 0.56
N LEU A 21 0.14 -4.33 1.68
CA LEU A 21 -0.98 -4.14 2.61
C LEU A 21 -2.13 -3.38 1.95
N ALA A 22 -1.84 -2.39 1.10
CA ALA A 22 -2.86 -1.69 0.33
C ALA A 22 -3.61 -2.61 -0.65
N MET A 23 -2.91 -3.56 -1.27
CA MET A 23 -3.53 -4.57 -2.16
C MET A 23 -4.39 -5.59 -1.40
N PHE A 24 -3.98 -6.00 -0.20
CA PHE A 24 -4.78 -6.91 0.64
C PHE A 24 -5.99 -6.21 1.26
N GLY A 25 -5.86 -4.91 1.56
CA GLY A 25 -6.90 -4.14 2.23
C GLY A 25 -7.12 -4.56 3.69
N GLY A 26 -8.05 -3.88 4.34
CA GLY A 26 -8.52 -4.18 5.68
C GLY A 26 -9.95 -4.71 5.70
N GLN A 27 -10.36 -5.24 6.84
CA GLN A 27 -11.72 -5.72 7.03
C GLN A 27 -12.69 -4.55 7.21
N GLU A 28 -13.59 -4.36 6.24
CA GLU A 28 -14.71 -3.44 6.38
C GLU A 28 -15.66 -3.94 7.48
N LYS A 29 -16.05 -3.04 8.39
CA LYS A 29 -16.93 -3.37 9.52
C LYS A 29 -18.15 -2.47 9.53
N ASN A 30 -19.33 -3.06 9.64
CA ASN A 30 -20.57 -2.34 9.87
C ASN A 30 -20.89 -2.35 11.36
N VAL A 31 -20.66 -1.21 12.02
CA VAL A 31 -20.98 -1.07 13.44
C VAL A 31 -22.48 -0.84 13.55
N LYS A 32 -23.20 -1.87 14.02
CA LYS A 32 -24.65 -1.81 14.36
C LYS A 32 -25.53 -1.23 13.24
N GLY A 33 -25.19 -1.50 11.98
CA GLY A 33 -26.03 -1.17 10.81
C GLY A 33 -26.06 0.29 10.35
N ASN A 34 -25.62 1.25 11.17
CA ASN A 34 -25.70 2.69 10.84
C ASN A 34 -24.40 3.32 10.37
N HIS A 35 -23.24 2.69 10.62
CA HIS A 35 -21.94 3.25 10.21
C HIS A 35 -21.05 2.19 9.58
N ARG A 36 -20.60 2.48 8.35
CA ARG A 36 -19.64 1.70 7.58
C ARG A 36 -18.23 2.17 7.89
N LEU A 37 -17.43 1.31 8.52
CA LEU A 37 -16.04 1.56 8.81
C LEU A 37 -15.19 1.05 7.64
N ARG A 38 -14.60 1.98 6.87
CA ARG A 38 -13.84 1.66 5.66
C ARG A 38 -12.66 0.73 5.96
N GLY A 39 -12.57 -0.36 5.19
CA GLY A 39 -11.46 -1.30 5.25
C GLY A 39 -10.28 -0.93 4.34
N ASP A 40 -10.51 -0.16 3.27
CA ASP A 40 -9.44 0.11 2.31
C ASP A 40 -8.35 1.06 2.86
N ILE A 41 -7.12 0.80 2.41
CA ILE A 41 -5.92 1.53 2.81
C ILE A 41 -5.49 2.41 1.65
N ASN A 42 -5.32 3.71 1.91
CA ASN A 42 -4.76 4.65 0.94
C ASN A 42 -3.29 4.90 1.29
N VAL A 43 -2.40 4.76 0.31
CA VAL A 43 -0.96 4.98 0.47
C VAL A 43 -0.55 6.18 -0.38
N LEU A 44 0.14 7.13 0.24
CA LEU A 44 0.78 8.26 -0.43
C LEU A 44 2.29 8.02 -0.45
N LEU A 45 2.90 8.05 -1.64
CA LEU A 45 4.34 7.90 -1.82
C LEU A 45 4.97 9.28 -2.05
N LEU A 46 5.78 9.74 -1.10
CA LEU A 46 6.57 10.97 -1.20
C LEU A 46 8.07 10.63 -1.23
N GLY A 47 8.86 11.40 -1.97
CA GLY A 47 10.31 11.30 -1.92
C GLY A 47 10.99 12.15 -2.99
N ASP A 48 12.32 12.18 -2.99
CA ASP A 48 13.13 13.04 -3.85
C ASP A 48 13.12 12.62 -5.33
N PRO A 49 13.28 13.54 -6.29
CA PRO A 49 13.35 13.20 -7.71
C PRO A 49 14.41 12.11 -7.97
N GLY A 50 14.06 11.10 -8.77
CA GLY A 50 14.97 9.98 -9.10
C GLY A 50 14.86 8.74 -8.21
N THR A 51 14.03 8.73 -7.15
CA THR A 51 13.86 7.54 -6.27
C THR A 51 12.92 6.46 -6.81
N ALA A 52 12.80 6.30 -8.13
CA ALA A 52 11.97 5.29 -8.81
C ALA A 52 10.47 5.24 -8.42
N LYS A 53 9.92 6.28 -7.75
CA LYS A 53 8.51 6.35 -7.30
C LYS A 53 7.50 6.08 -8.43
N SER A 54 7.74 6.63 -9.62
CA SER A 54 6.87 6.43 -10.79
C SER A 54 6.89 5.02 -11.36
N GLN A 55 7.83 4.16 -10.93
CA GLN A 55 7.91 2.76 -11.34
C GLN A 55 7.24 1.83 -10.30
N PHE A 56 6.90 2.35 -9.11
CA PHE A 56 6.10 1.63 -8.11
C PHE A 56 4.59 1.71 -8.40
N LEU A 57 4.15 2.72 -9.16
CA LEU A 57 2.78 2.93 -9.62
C LEU A 57 2.60 2.35 -11.03
#